data_AF-A0A170QZX4-F1
#
_entry.id   AF-A0A170QZX4-F1
#
_cell.length_a   1.000
_cell.length_b   1.000
_cell.length_c   1.000
_cell.angle_alpha   90.00
_cell.angle_beta   90.00
_cell.angle_gamma   90.00
#
_symmetry.space_group_name_H-M   'P 1'
#
loop_
_entity.id
_entity.type
_entity.pdbx_description
1 polymer ?
#
loop_
_entity_poly.entity_id
_entity_poly.type
_entity_poly.pdbx_seq_one_letter_code
_entity_poly.pdbx_strand_id
1 'polypeptide(L)'
;MLPDGINDFIAKISTKEFYNELIQSPELIGLLDKEETLMRNFIKELVNLSNNGVMNAIDNISQMTEEFNNILKTPKVKKIFANIGLTKYQEVKLLFDAVIINYLLAELSPFKKPVIDVDKIPYLKNMVIGSMMEVYQVDLSVLKQDILNKYGKYSSHRFDMIVLWSYMFYMAYYYYDFVDEYFNPFVKFVLGDRLPSLRK
;
A
#
# COMPACT_ATOMS: atom_id res chain seq x y z
N MET A 1 1.07 15.62 -6.92
CA MET A 1 0.66 16.11 -5.58
C MET A 1 0.06 14.93 -4.85
N LEU A 2 0.45 14.67 -3.60
CA LEU A 2 -0.10 13.56 -2.81
C LEU A 2 -1.54 13.87 -2.37
N PRO A 3 -2.38 12.85 -2.17
CA PRO A 3 -3.68 12.97 -1.50
C PRO A 3 -3.68 13.75 -0.18
N ASP A 4 -4.73 14.54 0.10
CA ASP A 4 -4.88 15.32 1.35
C ASP A 4 -4.72 14.45 2.61
N GLY A 5 -5.43 13.32 2.69
CA GLY A 5 -5.34 12.42 3.85
C GLY A 5 -3.94 11.82 4.06
N ILE A 6 -3.19 11.59 2.97
CA ILE A 6 -1.79 11.15 3.03
C ILE A 6 -0.89 12.30 3.48
N ASN A 7 -1.10 13.52 2.98
CA ASN A 7 -0.35 14.70 3.44
C ASN A 7 -0.60 14.97 4.92
N ASP A 8 -1.84 14.85 5.39
CA ASP A 8 -2.20 15.00 6.81
C ASP A 8 -1.49 13.94 7.65
N PHE A 9 -1.51 12.68 7.23
CA PHE A 9 -0.79 11.61 7.91
C PHE A 9 0.72 11.86 7.95
N ILE A 10 1.34 12.18 6.80
CA ILE A 10 2.76 12.52 6.69
C ILE A 10 3.09 13.69 7.63
N ALA A 11 2.28 14.74 7.65
CA ALA A 11 2.49 15.89 8.51
C ALA A 11 2.49 15.50 10.00
N LYS A 12 1.56 14.63 10.43
CA LYS A 12 1.50 14.16 11.82
C LYS A 12 2.70 13.29 12.20
N ILE A 13 3.16 12.40 11.32
CA ILE A 13 4.31 11.52 11.59
C ILE A 13 5.67 12.22 11.43
N SER A 14 5.71 13.38 10.78
CA SER A 14 6.93 14.18 10.57
C SER A 14 7.26 15.11 11.74
N THR A 15 6.48 15.07 12.82
CA THR A 15 6.71 15.88 14.01
C THR A 15 7.84 15.32 14.86
N LYS A 16 8.55 16.20 15.58
CA LYS A 16 9.62 15.81 16.50
C LYS A 16 9.07 14.94 17.64
N GLU A 17 7.87 15.27 18.09
CA GLU A 17 7.13 14.55 19.13
C GLU A 17 6.88 13.11 18.69
N PHE A 18 6.31 12.91 17.49
CA PHE A 18 6.07 11.57 16.96
C PHE A 18 7.38 10.79 16.76
N TYR A 19 8.42 11.43 16.23
CA TYR A 19 9.73 10.80 16.07
C TYR A 19 10.29 10.31 17.42
N ASN A 20 10.25 11.15 18.46
CA ASN A 20 10.73 10.78 19.80
C ASN A 20 9.97 9.61 20.42
N GLU A 21 8.67 9.47 20.10
CA GLU A 21 7.87 8.32 20.50
C GLU A 21 8.20 7.08 19.65
N LEU A 22 8.35 7.23 18.34
CA LEU A 22 8.61 6.16 17.39
C LEU A 22 9.97 5.48 17.64
N ILE A 23 11.03 6.24 17.96
CA ILE A 23 12.36 5.67 18.27
C ILE A 23 12.35 4.74 19.48
N GLN A 24 11.33 4.83 20.33
CA GLN A 24 11.15 3.87 21.42
C GLN A 24 10.73 2.49 20.91
N SER A 25 10.26 2.38 19.67
CA SER A 25 9.79 1.14 19.03
C SER A 25 10.69 0.78 17.82
N PRO A 26 11.96 0.40 18.03
CA PRO A 26 12.91 0.11 16.95
C PRO A 26 12.44 -1.05 16.04
N GLU A 27 11.67 -1.99 16.59
CA GLU A 27 11.04 -3.09 15.84
C GLU A 27 10.10 -2.56 14.74
N LEU A 28 9.30 -1.54 15.05
CA LEU A 28 8.41 -0.91 14.07
C LEU A 28 9.20 -0.17 12.98
N ILE A 29 10.29 0.49 13.34
CA ILE A 29 11.18 1.16 12.36
C ILE A 29 11.79 0.13 11.41
N GLY A 30 12.28 -1.00 11.94
CA GLY A 30 12.83 -2.09 11.13
C GLY A 30 11.78 -2.70 10.19
N LEU A 31 10.53 -2.81 10.63
CA LEU A 31 9.43 -3.32 9.79
C LEU A 31 9.07 -2.36 8.65
N LEU A 32 9.06 -1.05 8.90
CA LEU A 32 8.82 -0.04 7.86
C LEU A 32 9.89 -0.06 6.76
N ASP A 33 11.17 -0.20 7.12
CA ASP A 33 12.28 -0.31 6.17
C ASP A 33 12.21 -1.63 5.35
N LYS A 34 11.86 -2.73 6.02
CA LYS A 34 11.64 -4.04 5.40
C LYS A 34 10.47 -4.01 4.40
N GLU A 35 9.40 -3.29 4.72
CA GLU A 35 8.18 -3.19 3.89
C GLU A 35 8.47 -2.57 2.52
N GLU A 36 9.18 -1.43 2.48
CA GLU A 36 9.58 -0.80 1.21
C GLU A 36 10.43 -1.75 0.35
N THR A 37 11.40 -2.43 0.97
CA THR A 37 12.31 -3.34 0.28
C THR A 37 11.56 -4.53 -0.33
N LEU A 38 10.64 -5.14 0.43
CA LEU A 38 9.84 -6.27 -0.03
C LEU A 38 8.90 -5.86 -1.17
N MET A 39 8.27 -4.69 -1.08
CA MET A 39 7.46 -4.13 -2.16
C MET A 39 8.27 -4.02 -3.46
N ARG A 40 9.49 -3.46 -3.40
CA ARG A 40 10.36 -3.34 -4.57
C ARG A 40 10.75 -4.71 -5.14
N ASN A 41 11.05 -5.69 -4.29
CA ASN A 41 11.43 -7.02 -4.74
C ASN A 41 10.27 -7.76 -5.41
N PHE A 42 9.07 -7.69 -4.84
CA PHE A 42 7.89 -8.28 -5.46
C PHE A 42 7.63 -7.69 -6.85
N ILE A 43 7.66 -6.36 -6.97
CA ILE A 43 7.50 -5.67 -8.26
C ILE A 43 8.53 -6.15 -9.28
N LYS A 44 9.79 -6.34 -8.87
CA LYS A 44 10.85 -6.86 -9.76
C LYS A 44 10.57 -8.29 -10.19
N GLU A 45 10.20 -9.19 -9.27
CA GLU A 45 9.90 -10.59 -9.59
C GLU A 45 8.69 -10.73 -10.51
N LEU A 46 7.68 -9.88 -10.31
CA LEU A 46 6.56 -9.75 -11.22
C LEU A 46 7.02 -9.37 -12.63
N VAL A 47 7.80 -8.29 -12.78
CA VAL A 47 8.31 -7.82 -14.07
C VAL A 47 9.16 -8.89 -14.77
N ASN A 48 9.88 -9.68 -13.99
CA ASN A 48 10.71 -10.79 -14.50
C ASN A 48 9.90 -12.06 -14.83
N LEU A 49 8.59 -12.07 -14.59
CA LEU A 49 7.69 -13.23 -14.81
C LEU A 49 8.17 -14.51 -14.10
N SER A 50 8.82 -14.36 -12.95
CA SER A 50 9.39 -15.46 -12.17
C SER A 50 8.33 -16.01 -11.22
N ASN A 51 7.62 -17.09 -11.59
CA ASN A 51 6.56 -17.66 -10.73
C ASN A 51 7.07 -18.01 -9.33
N ASN A 52 8.25 -18.64 -9.21
CA ASN A 52 8.84 -18.95 -7.90
C ASN A 52 9.26 -17.69 -7.15
N GLY A 53 9.81 -16.69 -7.85
CA GLY A 53 10.17 -15.41 -7.24
C GLY A 53 8.96 -14.64 -6.72
N VAL A 54 7.87 -14.65 -7.48
CA VAL A 54 6.58 -14.05 -7.08
C VAL A 54 6.01 -14.75 -5.85
N MET A 55 5.97 -16.08 -5.81
CA MET A 55 5.47 -16.81 -4.65
C MET A 55 6.33 -16.57 -3.40
N ASN A 56 7.66 -16.62 -3.52
CA ASN A 56 8.56 -16.30 -2.41
C ASN A 56 8.38 -14.86 -1.91
N ALA A 57 8.17 -13.90 -2.83
CA ALA A 57 7.92 -12.52 -2.48
C ALA A 57 6.57 -12.33 -1.77
N ILE A 58 5.52 -13.06 -2.19
CA ILE A 58 4.23 -13.10 -1.48
C ILE A 58 4.43 -13.64 -0.07
N ASP A 59 5.09 -14.79 0.11
CA ASP A 59 5.32 -15.40 1.43
C ASP A 59 6.06 -14.45 2.39
N ASN A 60 7.09 -13.77 1.89
CA ASN A 60 7.84 -12.78 2.68
C ASN A 60 6.96 -11.59 3.09
N ILE A 61 6.04 -11.16 2.22
CA ILE A 61 5.11 -10.05 2.50
C ILE A 61 4.03 -10.49 3.47
N SER A 62 3.54 -11.73 3.38
CA SER A 62 2.62 -12.32 4.36
C SER A 62 3.24 -12.32 5.75
N GLN A 63 4.46 -12.84 5.89
CA GLN A 63 5.18 -12.89 7.15
C GLN A 63 5.42 -11.48 7.71
N MET A 64 5.92 -10.55 6.89
CA MET A 64 6.15 -9.17 7.31
C MET A 64 4.85 -8.48 7.73
N THR A 65 3.77 -8.68 7.00
CA THR A 65 2.46 -8.10 7.35
C THR A 65 1.95 -8.65 8.68
N GLU A 66 2.25 -9.92 9.01
CA GLU A 66 1.87 -10.50 10.29
C GLU A 66 2.66 -9.86 11.43
N GLU A 67 3.98 -9.74 11.25
CA GLU A 67 4.87 -9.03 12.15
C GLU A 67 4.40 -7.58 12.35
N PHE A 68 4.03 -6.90 11.26
CA PHE A 68 3.52 -5.53 11.28
C PHE A 68 2.19 -5.42 12.03
N ASN A 69 1.25 -6.32 11.78
CA ASN A 69 -0.03 -6.33 12.48
C ASN A 69 0.16 -6.62 13.97
N ASN A 70 1.08 -7.52 14.32
CA ASN A 70 1.39 -7.85 15.71
C ASN A 70 2.03 -6.66 16.43
N ILE A 71 3.00 -5.97 15.81
CA ILE A 71 3.65 -4.80 16.42
C ILE A 71 2.64 -3.66 16.63
N LEU A 72 1.77 -3.39 15.64
CA LEU A 72 0.75 -2.34 15.74
C LEU A 72 -0.30 -2.64 16.80
N LYS A 73 -0.52 -3.91 17.14
CA LYS A 73 -1.45 -4.32 18.20
C LYS A 73 -0.88 -4.14 19.61
N THR A 74 0.43 -3.94 19.76
CA THR A 74 1.07 -3.76 21.07
C THR A 74 0.58 -2.48 21.76
N PRO A 75 0.39 -2.47 23.10
CA PRO A 75 -0.10 -1.29 23.82
C PRO A 75 0.77 -0.04 23.60
N LYS A 76 2.08 -0.23 23.53
CA LYS A 76 3.04 0.83 23.30
C LYS A 76 2.81 1.50 21.95
N VAL A 77 2.77 0.72 20.87
CA VAL A 77 2.61 1.26 19.51
C VAL A 77 1.21 1.82 19.30
N LYS A 78 0.16 1.17 19.84
CA LYS A 78 -1.19 1.72 19.87
C LYS A 78 -1.23 3.13 20.46
N LYS A 79 -0.50 3.37 21.56
CA LYS A 79 -0.46 4.68 22.20
C LYS A 79 0.17 5.74 21.28
N ILE A 80 1.27 5.41 20.60
CA ILE A 80 1.96 6.30 19.65
C ILE A 80 0.98 6.78 18.57
N PHE A 81 0.25 5.86 17.95
CA PHE A 81 -0.70 6.20 16.89
C PHE A 81 -1.99 6.87 17.41
N ALA A 82 -2.44 6.49 18.61
CA ALA A 82 -3.59 7.14 19.26
C ALA A 82 -3.32 8.63 19.54
N ASN A 83 -2.07 9.00 19.86
CA ASN A 83 -1.68 10.40 20.10
C ASN A 83 -1.87 11.29 18.86
N ILE A 84 -1.86 10.72 17.65
CA ILE A 84 -2.12 11.44 16.40
C ILE A 84 -3.53 11.23 15.85
N GLY A 85 -4.40 10.57 16.62
CA GLY A 85 -5.81 10.35 16.30
C GLY A 85 -6.13 9.01 15.63
N LEU A 86 -5.16 8.12 15.48
CA LEU A 86 -5.34 6.82 14.82
C LEU A 86 -5.55 5.72 15.86
N THR A 87 -6.77 5.17 15.90
CA THR A 87 -7.18 4.19 16.94
C THR A 87 -7.31 2.77 16.43
N LYS A 88 -7.37 2.57 15.10
CA LYS A 88 -7.45 1.25 14.46
C LYS A 88 -6.10 0.91 13.83
N TYR A 89 -5.55 -0.26 14.16
CA TYR A 89 -4.26 -0.67 13.59
C TYR A 89 -4.33 -0.90 12.07
N GLN A 90 -5.46 -1.40 11.57
CA GLN A 90 -5.67 -1.60 10.13
C GLN A 90 -5.54 -0.27 9.37
N GLU A 91 -6.10 0.80 9.93
CA GLU A 91 -6.02 2.14 9.34
C GLU A 91 -4.57 2.65 9.29
N VAL A 92 -3.80 2.42 10.37
CA VAL A 92 -2.37 2.77 10.42
C VAL A 92 -1.60 2.01 9.33
N LYS A 93 -1.80 0.69 9.21
CA LYS A 93 -1.13 -0.14 8.20
C LYS A 93 -1.44 0.35 6.78
N LEU A 94 -2.72 0.57 6.49
CA LEU A 94 -3.19 1.05 5.20
C LEU A 94 -2.63 2.43 4.83
N LEU A 95 -2.43 3.31 5.82
CA LEU A 95 -1.80 4.61 5.61
C LEU A 95 -0.31 4.47 5.26
N PHE A 96 0.42 3.56 5.91
CA PHE A 96 1.79 3.26 5.51
C PHE A 96 1.87 2.66 4.10
N ASP A 97 1.00 1.70 3.77
CA ASP A 97 0.87 1.15 2.42
C ASP A 97 0.67 2.25 1.39
N ALA A 98 -0.27 3.16 1.66
CA ALA A 98 -0.58 4.26 0.77
C ALA A 98 0.58 5.26 0.62
N VAL A 99 1.34 5.52 1.69
CA VAL A 99 2.55 6.35 1.66
C VAL A 99 3.64 5.71 0.81
N ILE A 100 3.97 4.44 1.05
CA ILE A 100 5.05 3.75 0.34
C ILE A 100 4.70 3.63 -1.14
N ILE A 101 3.46 3.26 -1.48
CA ILE A 101 3.03 3.16 -2.88
C ILE A 101 3.09 4.51 -3.57
N ASN A 102 2.66 5.58 -2.91
CA ASN A 102 2.78 6.91 -3.51
C ASN A 102 4.25 7.37 -3.64
N TYR A 103 5.12 6.98 -2.70
CA TYR A 103 6.56 7.23 -2.79
C TYR A 103 7.17 6.49 -3.98
N LEU A 104 6.90 5.18 -4.12
CA LEU A 104 7.32 4.38 -5.26
C LEU A 104 6.81 4.95 -6.59
N LEU A 105 5.54 5.39 -6.64
CA LEU A 105 4.96 6.05 -7.81
C LEU A 105 5.57 7.43 -8.12
N ALA A 106 6.07 8.14 -7.11
CA ALA A 106 6.69 9.47 -7.27
C ALA A 106 8.15 9.38 -7.74
N GLU A 107 8.90 8.37 -7.31
CA GLU A 107 10.24 8.09 -7.84
C GLU A 107 10.26 7.79 -9.34
N LEU A 108 9.11 7.39 -9.90
CA LEU A 108 8.91 7.07 -11.32
C LEU A 108 8.59 8.32 -12.19
N SER A 109 8.88 9.51 -11.67
CA SER A 109 8.88 10.81 -12.36
C SER A 109 9.84 10.81 -13.58
N PRO A 110 9.63 11.64 -14.64
CA PRO A 110 10.22 11.45 -15.99
C PRO A 110 11.74 11.50 -16.10
N PHE A 111 12.47 11.72 -15.01
CA PHE A 111 13.93 11.83 -14.95
C PHE A 111 14.62 10.57 -14.41
N LYS A 112 13.86 9.56 -13.96
CA LYS A 112 14.39 8.24 -13.60
C LYS A 112 13.71 7.19 -14.46
N LYS A 113 14.51 6.32 -15.08
CA LYS A 113 14.02 5.17 -15.85
C LYS A 113 12.98 4.43 -14.99
N PRO A 114 11.77 4.14 -15.49
CA PRO A 114 10.80 3.38 -14.71
C PRO A 114 11.46 2.09 -14.20
N VAL A 115 11.33 1.80 -12.91
CA VAL A 115 11.74 0.50 -12.33
C VAL A 115 10.93 -0.63 -12.99
N ILE A 116 9.79 -0.29 -13.58
CA ILE A 116 8.83 -1.17 -14.21
C ILE A 116 8.71 -0.81 -15.69
N ASP A 117 9.19 -1.70 -16.55
CA ASP A 117 8.97 -1.61 -17.99
C ASP A 117 7.53 -2.06 -18.31
N VAL A 118 6.66 -1.08 -18.55
CA VAL A 118 5.19 -1.24 -18.65
C VAL A 118 4.79 -2.14 -19.84
N ASP A 119 5.66 -2.24 -20.84
CA ASP A 119 5.43 -3.06 -22.04
C ASP A 119 5.48 -4.57 -21.75
N LYS A 120 5.93 -4.99 -20.55
CA LYS A 120 5.96 -6.39 -20.09
C LYS A 120 4.80 -6.78 -19.17
N ILE A 121 3.87 -5.85 -18.87
CA ILE A 121 2.73 -6.05 -17.95
C ILE A 121 1.51 -6.84 -18.52
N PRO A 122 1.28 -7.06 -19.83
CA PRO A 122 0.01 -7.65 -20.30
C PRO A 122 -0.38 -8.99 -19.65
N TYR A 123 0.60 -9.85 -19.35
CA TYR A 123 0.37 -11.14 -18.69
C TYR A 123 -0.10 -10.97 -17.24
N LEU A 124 0.60 -10.11 -16.49
CA LEU A 124 0.27 -9.77 -15.11
C LEU A 124 -1.08 -9.09 -15.00
N LYS A 125 -1.38 -8.21 -15.94
CA LYS A 125 -2.67 -7.55 -16.05
C LYS A 125 -3.80 -8.55 -16.13
N ASN A 126 -3.71 -9.52 -17.04
CA ASN A 126 -4.79 -10.50 -17.22
C ASN A 126 -4.92 -11.46 -16.03
N MET A 127 -3.81 -11.94 -15.48
CA MET A 127 -3.85 -12.85 -14.32
C MET A 127 -4.38 -12.15 -13.07
N VAL A 128 -3.88 -10.95 -12.75
CA VAL A 128 -4.20 -10.24 -11.51
C VAL A 128 -5.55 -9.56 -11.58
N ILE A 129 -5.82 -8.80 -12.65
CA ILE A 129 -7.13 -8.15 -12.84
C ILE A 129 -8.22 -9.21 -13.00
N GLY A 130 -7.96 -10.27 -13.78
CA GLY A 130 -8.89 -11.39 -13.92
C GLY A 130 -9.24 -12.01 -12.57
N SER A 131 -8.22 -12.37 -11.77
CA SER A 131 -8.43 -12.90 -10.43
C SER A 131 -9.21 -11.94 -9.52
N MET A 132 -8.86 -10.65 -9.51
CA MET A 132 -9.56 -9.67 -8.66
C MET A 132 -11.01 -9.45 -9.05
N MET A 133 -11.32 -9.43 -10.34
CA MET A 133 -12.69 -9.24 -10.82
C MET A 133 -13.53 -10.51 -10.68
N GLU A 134 -13.00 -11.65 -11.10
CA GLU A 134 -13.77 -12.91 -11.20
C GLU A 134 -13.86 -13.64 -9.87
N VAL A 135 -12.79 -13.67 -9.08
CA VAL A 135 -12.72 -14.43 -7.84
C VAL A 135 -13.09 -13.55 -6.64
N TYR A 136 -12.61 -12.32 -6.62
CA TYR A 136 -12.75 -11.43 -5.44
C TYR A 136 -13.86 -10.38 -5.61
N GLN A 137 -14.57 -10.40 -6.75
CA GLN A 137 -15.70 -9.53 -7.06
C GLN A 137 -15.39 -8.04 -6.87
N VAL A 138 -14.13 -7.66 -7.06
CA VAL A 138 -13.71 -6.27 -6.95
C VAL A 138 -14.13 -5.53 -8.22
N ASP A 139 -14.97 -4.50 -8.06
CA ASP A 139 -15.28 -3.61 -9.17
C ASP A 139 -14.13 -2.63 -9.43
N LEU A 140 -13.27 -3.01 -10.37
CA LEU A 140 -12.14 -2.19 -10.81
C LEU A 140 -12.53 -1.09 -11.79
N SER A 141 -13.77 -1.08 -12.30
CA SER A 141 -14.21 -0.10 -13.29
C SER A 141 -14.28 1.31 -12.67
N VAL A 142 -14.79 1.42 -11.45
CA VAL A 142 -14.85 2.67 -10.67
C VAL A 142 -13.45 3.19 -10.39
N LEU A 143 -12.57 2.33 -9.84
CA LEU A 143 -11.16 2.67 -9.58
C LEU A 143 -10.45 3.17 -10.84
N LYS A 144 -10.66 2.49 -11.97
CA LYS A 144 -10.06 2.87 -13.25
C LYS A 144 -10.53 4.25 -13.69
N GLN A 145 -11.82 4.55 -13.58
CA GLN A 145 -12.36 5.87 -13.91
C GLN A 145 -11.82 6.96 -12.99
N ASP A 146 -11.78 6.73 -11.68
CA ASP A 146 -11.27 7.70 -10.72
C ASP A 146 -9.79 8.04 -10.97
N ILE A 147 -8.99 7.03 -11.30
CA ILE A 147 -7.57 7.22 -11.63
C ILE A 147 -7.38 7.94 -12.97
N LEU A 148 -8.17 7.60 -13.99
CA LEU A 148 -8.16 8.27 -15.29
C LEU A 148 -8.45 9.76 -15.14
N ASN A 149 -9.51 10.09 -14.40
CA ASN A 149 -9.94 11.46 -14.16
C ASN A 149 -8.91 12.29 -13.39
N LYS A 150 -8.19 11.66 -12.45
CA LYS A 150 -7.29 12.36 -11.53
C LYS A 150 -5.85 12.51 -12.02
N TYR A 151 -5.33 11.54 -12.79
CA TYR A 151 -3.89 11.45 -13.05
C TYR A 151 -3.48 11.50 -14.54
N GLY A 152 -4.43 11.65 -15.47
CA GLY A 152 -4.16 11.89 -16.89
C GLY A 152 -3.21 10.85 -17.50
N LYS A 153 -2.06 11.29 -18.05
CA LYS A 153 -1.08 10.42 -18.74
C LYS A 153 -0.42 9.35 -17.86
N TYR A 154 -0.51 9.45 -16.54
CA TYR A 154 0.06 8.47 -15.59
C TYR A 154 -0.99 7.51 -15.01
N SER A 155 -2.25 7.62 -15.46
CA SER A 155 -3.39 6.86 -14.95
C SER A 155 -3.19 5.35 -15.05
N SER A 156 -2.86 4.81 -16.22
CA SER A 156 -2.69 3.36 -16.42
C SER A 156 -1.68 2.75 -15.46
N HIS A 157 -0.54 3.42 -15.27
CA HIS A 157 0.52 2.93 -14.40
C HIS A 157 0.12 2.93 -12.92
N ARG A 158 -0.53 4.01 -12.46
CA ARG A 158 -1.05 4.09 -11.09
C ARG A 158 -2.11 3.03 -10.82
N PHE A 159 -3.01 2.82 -11.78
CA PHE A 159 -4.02 1.78 -11.70
C PHE A 159 -3.39 0.39 -11.57
N ASP A 160 -2.45 0.05 -12.45
CA ASP A 160 -1.79 -1.26 -12.42
C ASP A 160 -1.08 -1.49 -11.07
N MET A 161 -0.35 -0.49 -10.55
CA MET A 161 0.33 -0.60 -9.25
C MET A 161 -0.62 -0.81 -8.05
N ILE A 162 -1.74 -0.08 -8.01
CA ILE A 162 -2.74 -0.20 -6.94
C ILE A 162 -3.39 -1.58 -6.96
N VAL A 163 -3.75 -2.07 -8.16
CA VAL A 163 -4.38 -3.38 -8.35
C VAL A 163 -3.40 -4.50 -8.00
N LEU A 164 -2.14 -4.40 -8.46
CA LEU A 164 -1.09 -5.38 -8.11
C LEU A 164 -0.88 -5.45 -6.61
N TRP A 165 -0.77 -4.31 -5.92
CA TRP A 165 -0.61 -4.28 -4.47
C TRP A 165 -1.80 -4.92 -3.72
N SER A 166 -3.00 -4.56 -4.14
CA SER A 166 -4.23 -5.11 -3.57
C SER A 166 -4.27 -6.64 -3.71
N TYR A 167 -3.91 -7.14 -4.88
CA TYR A 167 -3.84 -8.57 -5.14
C TYR A 167 -2.80 -9.28 -4.26
N MET A 168 -1.63 -8.69 -4.03
CA MET A 168 -0.62 -9.25 -3.13
C MET A 168 -1.17 -9.44 -1.72
N PHE A 169 -1.79 -8.37 -1.20
CA PHE A 169 -2.31 -8.39 0.17
C PHE A 169 -3.44 -9.41 0.31
N TYR A 170 -4.27 -9.55 -0.72
CA TYR A 170 -5.24 -10.63 -0.79
C TYR A 170 -4.57 -12.01 -0.72
N MET A 171 -3.63 -12.29 -1.63
CA MET A 171 -2.99 -13.60 -1.74
C MET A 171 -2.24 -13.99 -0.46
N ALA A 172 -1.72 -13.01 0.26
CA ALA A 172 -1.05 -13.19 1.53
C ALA A 172 -1.98 -13.65 2.67
N TYR A 173 -3.27 -13.33 2.64
CA TYR A 173 -4.15 -13.49 3.80
C TYR A 173 -5.51 -14.14 3.56
N TYR A 174 -5.98 -14.27 2.31
CA TYR A 174 -7.31 -14.80 2.00
C TYR A 174 -8.40 -14.22 2.92
N TYR A 175 -8.50 -12.89 2.99
CA TYR A 175 -9.54 -12.25 3.77
C TYR A 175 -10.90 -12.42 3.09
N TYR A 176 -11.85 -13.08 3.77
CA TYR A 176 -13.24 -13.16 3.31
C TYR A 176 -13.84 -11.75 3.10
N ASP A 177 -13.46 -10.78 3.94
CA ASP A 177 -13.92 -9.39 3.89
C ASP A 177 -12.88 -8.45 3.23
N PHE A 178 -12.00 -8.99 2.38
CA PHE A 178 -10.90 -8.25 1.73
C PHE A 178 -11.36 -6.93 1.08
N VAL A 179 -12.49 -6.97 0.38
CA VAL A 179 -13.00 -5.81 -0.36
C VAL A 179 -13.33 -4.65 0.58
N ASP A 180 -14.02 -4.94 1.68
CA ASP A 180 -14.56 -3.94 2.58
C ASP A 180 -13.56 -3.48 3.65
N GLU A 181 -12.76 -4.41 4.18
CA GLU A 181 -11.80 -4.08 5.23
C GLU A 181 -10.45 -3.57 4.71
N TYR A 182 -10.10 -3.91 3.47
CA TYR A 182 -8.79 -3.58 2.90
C TYR A 182 -8.87 -2.77 1.61
N PHE A 183 -9.42 -3.34 0.54
CA PHE A 183 -9.34 -2.76 -0.81
C PHE A 183 -10.00 -1.38 -0.89
N ASN A 184 -11.25 -1.26 -0.48
CA ASN A 184 -12.00 0.00 -0.55
C ASN A 184 -11.37 1.08 0.34
N PRO A 185 -11.02 0.83 1.62
CA PRO A 185 -10.28 1.78 2.44
C PRO A 185 -8.93 2.20 1.86
N PHE A 186 -8.15 1.23 1.35
CA PHE A 186 -6.85 1.49 0.72
C PHE A 186 -6.97 2.43 -0.48
N VAL A 187 -7.90 2.13 -1.39
CA VAL A 187 -8.19 2.94 -2.57
C VAL A 187 -8.56 4.36 -2.16
N LYS A 188 -9.40 4.54 -1.13
CA LYS A 188 -9.74 5.87 -0.59
C LYS A 188 -8.51 6.67 -0.16
N PHE A 189 -7.53 6.05 0.49
CA PHE A 189 -6.30 6.73 0.89
C PHE A 189 -5.45 7.12 -0.32
N VAL A 190 -5.25 6.21 -1.27
CA VAL A 190 -4.45 6.47 -2.45
C VAL A 190 -5.10 7.49 -3.40
N LEU A 191 -6.43 7.53 -3.46
CA LEU A 191 -7.19 8.48 -4.27
C LEU A 191 -7.53 9.76 -3.53
N GLY A 192 -7.34 9.85 -2.21
CA GLY A 192 -7.45 11.08 -1.45
C GLY A 192 -8.84 11.49 -1.01
N ASP A 193 -9.69 10.52 -0.73
CA ASP A 193 -10.82 10.78 0.14
C ASP A 193 -10.30 11.10 1.55
N ARG A 194 -10.76 12.23 2.10
CA ARG A 194 -10.32 12.71 3.42
C ARG A 194 -10.74 11.75 4.52
N LEU A 195 -9.80 11.41 5.39
CA LEU A 195 -10.03 10.58 6.57
C LEU A 195 -10.79 11.35 7.68
N PRO A 196 -11.93 10.85 8.18
CA PRO A 196 -12.63 11.49 9.30
C PRO A 196 -11.84 11.47 10.62
N SER A 197 -11.03 10.43 10.83
CA SER A 197 -10.21 10.18 12.03
C SER A 197 -9.08 11.20 12.22
N LEU A 198 -8.50 11.70 11.12
CA LEU A 198 -7.38 12.64 11.15
C LEU A 198 -7.80 14.10 11.37
N ARG A 199 -9.11 14.40 11.47
CA ARG A 199 -9.69 15.76 11.59
C ARG A 199 -9.42 16.51 12.90
N LYS A 200 -8.76 15.90 13.87
CA LYS A 200 -8.46 16.52 15.17
C LYS A 200 -6.97 16.77 15.34
#